data_AF-R6DTT6-F1
#
_entry.id   AF-R6DTT6-F1
#
_cell.length_a   1.000
_cell.length_b   1.000
_cell.length_c   1.000
_cell.angle_alpha   90.00
_cell.angle_beta   90.00
_cell.angle_gamma   90.00
#
_symmetry.space_group_name_H-M   'P 1'
#
loop_
_entity.id
_entity.type
_entity.pdbx_description
1 polymer ?
#
loop_
_entity_poly.entity_id
_entity_poly.type
_entity_poly.pdbx_seq_one_letter_code
_entity_poly.pdbx_strand_id
1 'polypeptide(L)'
;MDDPSILLEDDAIKIIINPYGKDRDQFGNGFQALMEFLKNGQISDTYTESLKEEITEVKESEEWRRRYMKLFIRDRENIELGKEIGEKIGKEIGKEIGKEIGELSVGIRMLKRNEEIANEEVAEILGCDTAVIQKMRDLIQAHPDWEAEQIASELVEAEFESIDC
;
A
#
# COMPACT_ATOMS: atom_id res chain seq x y z
N MET A 1 -10.03 24.10 -22.25
CA MET A 1 -9.63 25.29 -21.48
C MET A 1 -8.25 25.04 -20.91
N ASP A 2 -7.24 25.83 -21.32
CA ASP A 2 -6.02 25.97 -20.52
C ASP A 2 -6.43 26.65 -19.22
N ASP A 3 -6.18 26.02 -18.07
CA ASP A 3 -6.38 26.63 -16.76
C ASP A 3 -5.03 27.17 -16.27
N PRO A 4 -4.76 28.48 -16.38
CA PRO A 4 -3.49 29.07 -16.01
C PRO A 4 -3.24 29.02 -14.50
N SER A 5 -4.23 28.62 -13.69
CA SER A 5 -4.10 28.48 -12.24
C SER A 5 -3.41 27.19 -11.81
N ILE A 6 -3.25 26.22 -12.72
CA ILE A 6 -2.49 24.98 -12.46
C ILE A 6 -0.99 25.28 -12.63
N LEU A 7 -0.38 25.82 -11.58
CA LEU A 7 1.05 26.04 -11.47
C LEU A 7 1.66 24.91 -10.64
N LEU A 8 2.69 24.25 -11.16
CA LEU A 8 3.41 23.18 -10.45
C LEU A 8 4.65 23.72 -9.69
N GLU A 9 4.69 25.02 -9.40
CA GLU A 9 5.74 25.71 -8.63
C GLU A 9 7.18 25.41 -9.09
N ASP A 10 7.39 25.03 -10.36
CA ASP A 10 8.68 24.56 -10.87
C ASP A 10 9.27 25.46 -11.98
N ASP A 11 8.88 26.74 -12.02
CA ASP A 11 9.32 27.74 -13.00
C ASP A 11 9.17 27.33 -14.49
N ALA A 12 8.40 26.27 -14.77
CA ALA A 12 8.17 25.74 -16.11
C ALA A 12 6.76 26.05 -16.63
N ILE A 13 6.65 26.34 -17.94
CA ILE A 13 5.34 26.41 -18.61
C ILE A 13 4.89 24.97 -18.92
N LYS A 14 3.68 24.61 -18.49
CA LYS A 14 3.10 23.28 -18.71
C LYS A 14 1.79 23.41 -19.46
N ILE A 15 1.69 22.66 -20.55
CA ILE A 15 0.46 22.55 -21.36
C ILE A 15 -0.08 21.14 -21.15
N ILE A 16 -1.27 21.03 -20.55
CA ILE A 16 -1.93 19.75 -20.30
C ILE A 16 -3.03 19.58 -21.33
N ILE A 17 -2.87 18.59 -22.20
CA ILE A 17 -3.78 18.37 -23.31
C ILE A 17 -4.62 17.11 -23.05
N ASN A 18 -5.94 17.27 -23.02
CA ASN A 18 -6.88 16.14 -22.97
C ASN A 18 -7.51 15.94 -24.35
N PRO A 19 -7.08 14.92 -25.12
CA PRO A 19 -7.64 14.67 -26.44
C PRO A 19 -9.15 14.43 -26.35
N TYR A 20 -9.65 13.73 -25.32
CA TYR A 20 -11.08 13.42 -25.12
C TYR A 20 -11.95 14.60 -24.66
N GLY A 21 -11.38 15.80 -24.55
CA GLY A 21 -12.12 17.02 -24.29
C GLY A 21 -13.21 17.32 -25.32
N LYS A 22 -14.22 18.09 -24.90
CA LYS A 22 -15.37 18.50 -25.73
C LYS A 22 -15.17 19.86 -26.40
N ASP A 23 -14.21 20.66 -25.92
CA ASP A 23 -13.92 22.02 -26.41
C ASP A 23 -13.10 21.98 -27.71
N ARG A 24 -13.70 21.53 -28.82
CA ARG A 24 -12.99 21.41 -30.11
C ARG A 24 -12.95 22.71 -30.91
N ASP A 25 -13.98 23.54 -30.78
CA ASP A 25 -14.21 24.73 -31.63
C ASP A 25 -13.23 25.88 -31.35
N GLN A 26 -12.51 25.80 -30.24
CA GLN A 26 -11.57 26.82 -29.79
C GLN A 26 -10.18 26.67 -30.45
N PHE A 27 -9.94 25.55 -31.13
CA PHE A 27 -8.64 25.20 -31.69
C PHE A 27 -8.68 25.12 -33.22
N GLY A 28 -7.58 25.52 -33.85
CA GLY A 28 -7.43 25.44 -35.31
C GLY A 28 -7.42 23.99 -35.82
N ASN A 29 -7.71 23.82 -37.12
CA ASN A 29 -7.86 22.52 -37.77
C ASN A 29 -6.68 21.56 -37.54
N GLY A 30 -5.43 22.05 -37.52
CA GLY A 30 -4.24 21.21 -37.27
C GLY A 30 -4.17 20.66 -35.84
N PHE A 31 -4.66 21.41 -34.85
CA PHE A 31 -4.74 20.90 -33.47
C PHE A 31 -5.85 19.87 -33.34
N GLN A 32 -6.98 20.07 -34.01
CA GLN A 32 -8.05 19.07 -34.08
C GLN A 32 -7.56 17.77 -34.72
N ALA A 33 -6.80 17.88 -35.82
CA ALA A 33 -6.15 16.74 -36.47
C ALA A 33 -5.23 15.96 -35.51
N LEU A 34 -4.38 16.66 -34.74
CA LEU A 34 -3.57 16.05 -33.70
C LEU A 34 -4.42 15.39 -32.60
N MET A 35 -5.51 16.02 -32.15
CA MET A 35 -6.37 15.45 -31.12
C MET A 35 -7.06 14.16 -31.60
N GLU A 36 -7.49 14.11 -32.86
CA GLU A 36 -8.06 12.91 -33.45
C GLU A 36 -7.01 11.81 -33.57
N PHE A 37 -5.82 12.15 -34.06
CA PHE A 37 -4.70 11.23 -34.11
C PHE A 37 -4.35 10.63 -32.73
N LEU A 38 -4.34 11.44 -31.66
CA LEU A 38 -4.09 10.94 -30.29
C LEU A 38 -5.21 10.04 -29.76
N LYS A 39 -6.46 10.22 -30.20
CA LYS A 39 -7.60 9.39 -29.75
C LYS A 39 -7.59 8.01 -30.37
N ASN A 40 -7.39 7.94 -31.68
CA ASN A 40 -7.70 6.75 -32.46
C ASN A 40 -6.68 6.47 -33.59
N GLY A 41 -5.64 7.29 -33.72
CA GLY A 41 -4.59 7.14 -34.73
C GLY A 41 -5.00 7.52 -36.14
N GLN A 42 -6.10 8.27 -36.32
CA GLN A 42 -6.53 8.77 -37.63
C GLN A 42 -5.58 9.84 -38.17
N ILE A 43 -5.12 9.63 -39.41
CA ILE A 43 -4.33 10.59 -40.18
C ILE A 43 -5.32 11.52 -40.88
N SER A 44 -5.17 12.82 -40.70
CA SER A 44 -6.08 13.82 -41.26
C SER A 44 -5.34 14.99 -41.93
N ASP A 45 -4.05 15.13 -41.70
CA ASP A 45 -3.19 16.15 -42.30
C ASP A 45 -1.75 15.66 -42.48
N THR A 46 -0.92 16.49 -43.12
CA THR A 46 0.50 16.16 -43.40
C THR A 46 1.32 15.98 -42.13
N TYR A 47 0.95 16.65 -41.03
CA TYR A 47 1.64 16.50 -39.75
C TYR A 47 1.36 15.14 -39.12
N THR A 48 0.09 14.73 -39.06
CA THR A 48 -0.31 13.42 -38.52
C THR A 48 0.17 12.25 -39.37
N GLU A 49 0.36 12.46 -40.68
CA GLU A 49 1.01 11.51 -41.58
C GLU A 49 2.48 11.33 -41.24
N SER A 50 3.25 12.43 -41.18
CA SER A 50 4.67 12.40 -40.80
C SER A 50 4.88 11.83 -39.39
N LEU A 51 4.00 12.18 -38.43
CA LEU A 51 4.04 11.65 -37.07
C LEU A 51 3.77 10.15 -37.05
N LYS A 52 2.90 9.63 -37.93
CA LYS A 52 2.65 8.19 -38.03
C LYS A 52 3.87 7.44 -38.52
N GLU A 53 4.57 7.96 -39.50
CA GLU A 53 5.79 7.36 -40.05
C GLU A 53 6.87 7.28 -38.98
N GLU A 54 7.12 8.37 -38.26
CA GLU A 54 8.11 8.41 -37.17
C GLU A 54 7.76 7.44 -36.03
N ILE A 55 6.48 7.37 -35.63
CA ILE A 55 6.00 6.37 -34.66
C ILE A 55 6.24 4.95 -35.15
N THR A 56 6.08 4.69 -36.45
CA THR A 56 6.29 3.37 -37.04
C THR A 56 7.76 2.99 -36.99
N GLU A 57 8.65 3.90 -37.36
CA GLU A 57 10.11 3.69 -37.26
C GLU A 57 10.56 3.45 -35.81
N VAL A 58 10.06 4.25 -34.86
CA VAL A 58 10.36 4.06 -33.42
C VAL A 58 9.83 2.72 -32.90
N LYS A 59 8.66 2.27 -33.34
CA LYS A 59 8.11 0.96 -32.97
C LYS A 59 8.91 -0.20 -33.53
N GLU A 60 9.47 -0.04 -34.73
CA GLU A 60 10.33 -1.04 -35.36
C GLU A 60 11.78 -1.00 -34.84
N SER A 61 12.16 0.07 -34.14
CA SER A 61 13.49 0.19 -33.54
C SER A 61 13.73 -0.89 -32.48
N GLU A 62 14.63 -1.82 -32.81
CA GLU A 62 15.10 -2.88 -31.93
C GLU A 62 15.68 -2.34 -30.60
N GLU A 63 16.35 -1.19 -30.63
CA GLU A 63 16.94 -0.58 -29.43
C GLU A 63 15.87 -0.08 -28.47
N TRP A 64 14.84 0.59 -28.98
CA TRP A 64 13.70 1.06 -28.19
C TRP A 64 12.86 -0.10 -27.66
N ARG A 65 12.63 -1.13 -28.48
CA ARG A 65 11.97 -2.37 -28.07
C ARG A 65 12.72 -3.05 -26.93
N ARG A 66 14.05 -3.13 -27.01
CA ARG A 66 14.90 -3.68 -25.93
C ARG A 66 14.85 -2.85 -24.67
N ARG A 67 14.93 -1.52 -24.76
CA ARG A 67 14.80 -0.62 -23.60
C ARG A 67 13.47 -0.81 -22.91
N TYR A 68 12.37 -0.85 -23.67
CA TYR A 68 11.03 -1.04 -23.13
C TYR A 68 10.85 -2.43 -22.51
N MET A 69 11.39 -3.48 -23.13
CA MET A 69 11.38 -4.83 -22.56
C MET A 69 12.17 -4.92 -21.25
N LYS A 70 13.33 -4.25 -21.15
CA LYS A 70 14.10 -4.18 -19.90
C LYS A 70 13.34 -3.45 -18.80
N LEU A 71 12.68 -2.33 -19.14
CA LEU A 71 11.82 -1.60 -18.22
C LEU A 71 10.69 -2.48 -17.70
N PHE A 72 10.00 -3.18 -18.61
CA PHE A 72 8.92 -4.11 -18.28
C PHE A 72 9.38 -5.27 -17.37
N ILE A 73 10.54 -5.88 -17.66
CA ILE A 73 11.11 -6.94 -16.83
C ILE A 73 11.41 -6.40 -15.42
N ARG A 74 12.06 -5.23 -15.33
CA ARG A 74 12.38 -4.60 -14.04
C ARG A 74 11.13 -4.31 -13.22
N ASP A 75 10.09 -3.76 -13.85
CA ASP A 75 8.86 -3.43 -13.13
C ASP A 75 8.14 -4.70 -12.65
N ARG A 76 8.19 -5.78 -13.43
CA ARG A 76 7.70 -7.10 -13.02
C ARG A 76 8.52 -7.67 -11.86
N GLU A 77 9.85 -7.62 -11.94
CA GLU A 77 10.75 -8.06 -10.87
C GLU A 77 10.49 -7.28 -9.57
N ASN A 78 10.27 -5.96 -9.66
CA ASN A 78 9.92 -5.14 -8.50
C ASN A 78 8.59 -5.55 -7.86
N ILE A 79 7.58 -5.90 -8.68
CA ILE A 79 6.29 -6.41 -8.17
C ILE A 79 6.49 -7.77 -7.49
N GLU A 80 7.25 -8.67 -8.10
CA GLU A 80 7.54 -10.00 -7.53
C GLU A 80 8.32 -9.87 -6.21
N LEU A 81 9.34 -9.00 -6.17
CA LEU A 81 10.10 -8.70 -4.95
C LEU A 81 9.21 -8.09 -3.86
N GLY A 82 8.32 -7.16 -4.22
CA GLY A 82 7.37 -6.58 -3.27
C GLY A 82 6.45 -7.63 -2.64
N LYS A 83 6.00 -8.62 -3.43
CA LYS A 83 5.20 -9.75 -2.92
C LYS A 83 6.02 -10.64 -1.99
N GLU A 84 7.24 -10.99 -2.37
CA GLU A 84 8.13 -11.83 -1.55
C GLU A 84 8.44 -11.16 -0.19
N ILE A 85 8.78 -9.86 -0.22
CA ILE A 85 9.03 -9.08 1.00
C ILE A 85 7.76 -9.03 1.85
N GLY A 86 6.60 -8.73 1.26
CA GLY A 86 5.33 -8.68 1.99
C GLY A 86 4.97 -10.02 2.63
N GLU A 87 5.14 -11.13 1.92
CA GLU A 87 4.89 -12.47 2.46
C GLU A 87 5.86 -12.81 3.61
N LYS A 88 7.14 -12.48 3.46
CA LYS A 88 8.15 -12.73 4.49
C LYS A 88 7.87 -11.92 5.75
N ILE A 89 7.61 -10.62 5.60
CA ILE A 89 7.27 -9.74 6.73
C ILE A 89 5.98 -10.22 7.41
N GLY A 90 4.93 -10.50 6.64
CA GLY A 90 3.65 -10.96 7.19
C GLY A 90 3.77 -12.28 7.96
N LYS A 91 4.58 -13.23 7.46
CA LYS A 91 4.86 -14.49 8.18
C LYS A 91 5.64 -14.27 9.46
N GLU A 92 6.67 -13.42 9.45
CA GLU A 92 7.49 -13.17 10.63
C GLU A 92 6.68 -12.45 11.72
N ILE A 93 5.95 -11.39 11.35
CA ILE A 93 5.06 -10.65 12.26
C ILE A 93 3.98 -11.58 12.81
N GLY A 94 3.28 -12.33 11.94
CA GLY A 94 2.22 -13.24 12.39
C GLY A 94 2.72 -14.35 13.31
N LYS A 95 3.97 -14.81 13.13
CA LYS A 95 4.59 -15.79 14.02
C LYS A 95 4.93 -15.19 15.38
N GLU A 96 5.46 -13.96 15.43
CA GLU A 96 5.78 -13.31 16.70
C GLU A 96 4.51 -12.97 17.49
N ILE A 97 3.51 -12.37 16.82
CA ILE A 97 2.18 -12.09 17.40
C ILE A 97 1.55 -13.39 17.94
N GLY A 98 1.57 -14.46 17.14
CA GLY A 98 0.99 -15.74 17.57
C GLY A 98 1.70 -16.36 18.78
N LYS A 99 3.03 -16.17 18.88
CA LYS A 99 3.81 -16.61 20.04
C LYS A 99 3.46 -15.79 21.28
N GLU A 100 3.41 -14.47 21.16
CA GLU A 100 3.05 -13.56 22.25
C GLU A 100 1.64 -13.81 22.76
N ILE A 101 0.64 -13.93 21.87
CA ILE A 101 -0.72 -14.33 22.23
C ILE A 101 -0.71 -15.66 22.99
N GLY A 102 0.08 -16.63 22.54
CA GLY A 102 0.22 -17.93 23.21
C GLY A 102 0.76 -17.81 24.63
N GLU A 103 1.81 -17.01 24.84
CA GLU A 103 2.43 -16.76 26.14
C GLU A 103 1.46 -16.03 27.09
N LEU A 104 0.81 -14.96 26.64
CA LEU A 104 -0.18 -14.22 27.42
C LEU A 104 -1.40 -15.10 27.77
N SER A 105 -1.86 -15.95 26.84
CA SER A 105 -2.97 -16.87 27.07
C SER A 105 -2.68 -17.87 28.20
N VAL A 106 -1.42 -18.29 28.37
CA VAL A 106 -1.02 -19.13 29.51
C VAL A 106 -1.21 -18.36 30.82
N GLY A 107 -0.74 -17.10 30.88
CA GLY A 107 -0.94 -16.22 32.03
C GLY A 107 -2.40 -16.01 32.39
N ILE A 108 -3.23 -15.71 31.38
CA ILE A 108 -4.67 -15.50 31.56
C ILE A 108 -5.35 -16.78 32.08
N ARG A 109 -4.98 -17.96 31.58
CA ARG A 109 -5.49 -19.24 32.11
C ARG A 109 -5.10 -19.47 33.57
N MET A 110 -3.88 -19.08 33.97
CA MET A 110 -3.44 -19.17 35.37
C MET A 110 -4.27 -18.26 36.27
N LEU A 111 -4.49 -17.01 35.85
CA LEU A 111 -5.31 -16.03 36.56
C LEU A 111 -6.78 -16.47 36.69
N LYS A 112 -7.36 -17.02 35.61
CA LYS A 112 -8.74 -17.55 35.64
C LYS A 112 -8.90 -18.78 36.54
N ARG A 113 -7.84 -19.58 36.71
CA ARG A 113 -7.87 -20.80 37.54
C ARG A 113 -7.65 -20.51 39.02
N ASN A 114 -6.88 -19.47 39.34
CA ASN A 114 -6.59 -19.08 40.70
C ASN A 114 -6.64 -17.55 40.84
N GLU A 115 -7.78 -17.03 41.30
CA GLU A 115 -8.01 -15.59 41.43
C GLU A 115 -7.08 -14.91 42.46
N GLU A 116 -6.63 -15.66 43.48
CA GLU A 116 -5.81 -15.16 44.59
C GLU A 116 -4.30 -15.18 44.30
N ILE A 117 -3.86 -15.67 43.14
CA ILE A 117 -2.43 -15.66 42.78
C ILE A 117 -1.90 -14.23 42.78
N ALA A 118 -0.68 -14.00 43.28
CA ALA A 118 -0.11 -12.66 43.28
C ALA A 118 0.31 -12.23 41.86
N ASN A 119 0.23 -10.92 41.55
CA ASN A 119 0.63 -10.43 40.23
C ASN A 119 2.11 -10.65 39.97
N GLU A 120 2.92 -10.54 41.03
CA GLU A 120 4.36 -10.72 41.02
C GLU A 120 4.74 -12.17 40.66
N GLU A 121 4.00 -13.16 41.16
CA GLU A 121 4.23 -14.58 40.86
C GLU A 121 3.96 -14.90 39.39
N VAL A 122 2.89 -14.34 38.81
CA VAL A 122 2.56 -14.55 37.40
C VAL A 122 3.52 -13.79 36.48
N ALA A 123 3.90 -12.57 36.86
CA ALA A 123 4.89 -11.76 36.16
C ALA A 123 6.27 -12.43 36.12
N GLU A 124 6.70 -13.05 37.23
CA GLU A 124 7.97 -13.78 37.28
C GLU A 124 7.96 -15.02 36.37
N ILE A 125 6.84 -15.75 36.33
CA ILE A 125 6.69 -16.95 35.48
C ILE A 125 6.68 -16.60 33.99
N LEU A 126 6.03 -15.51 33.61
CA LEU A 126 5.91 -15.07 32.22
C LEU A 126 7.06 -14.16 31.78
N GLY A 127 7.86 -13.67 32.71
CA GLY A 127 8.95 -12.72 32.42
C GLY A 127 8.46 -11.35 31.94
N CYS A 128 7.26 -10.93 32.31
CA CYS A 128 6.64 -9.68 31.87
C CYS A 128 6.39 -8.70 33.03
N ASP A 129 6.04 -7.44 32.71
CA ASP A 129 5.78 -6.43 33.72
C ASP A 129 4.46 -6.71 34.48
N THR A 130 4.46 -6.45 35.78
CA THR A 130 3.25 -6.48 36.63
C THR A 130 2.09 -5.65 36.08
N ALA A 131 2.37 -4.58 35.33
CA ALA A 131 1.37 -3.76 34.64
C ALA A 131 0.62 -4.55 33.56
N VAL A 132 1.29 -5.45 32.84
CA VAL A 132 0.66 -6.34 31.85
C VAL A 132 -0.28 -7.31 32.55
N ILE A 133 0.15 -7.87 33.68
CA ILE A 133 -0.69 -8.75 34.52
C ILE A 133 -1.93 -8.00 35.05
N GLN A 134 -1.77 -6.74 35.44
CA GLN A 134 -2.90 -5.92 35.88
C GLN A 134 -3.91 -5.71 34.73
N LYS A 135 -3.45 -5.37 33.53
CA LYS A 135 -4.31 -5.25 32.35
C LYS A 135 -5.04 -6.57 32.04
N MET A 136 -4.37 -7.72 32.16
CA MET A 136 -5.02 -9.04 32.02
C MET A 136 -6.19 -9.19 33.00
N ARG A 137 -6.00 -8.82 34.27
CA ARG A 137 -7.08 -8.92 35.27
C ARG A 137 -8.24 -8.00 34.97
N ASP A 138 -7.95 -6.77 34.57
CA ASP A 138 -8.97 -5.78 34.21
C ASP A 138 -9.83 -6.31 33.05
N LEU A 139 -9.21 -6.92 32.03
CA LEU A 139 -9.92 -7.55 30.92
C LEU A 139 -10.68 -8.83 31.32
N ILE A 140 -10.13 -9.66 32.20
CA ILE A 140 -10.83 -10.84 32.73
C ILE A 140 -12.09 -10.42 33.50
N GLN A 141 -12.02 -9.33 34.28
CA GLN A 141 -13.17 -8.79 35.01
C GLN A 141 -14.20 -8.14 34.09
N ALA A 142 -13.75 -7.40 33.07
CA ALA A 142 -14.62 -6.77 32.09
C ALA A 142 -15.31 -7.81 31.17
N HIS A 143 -14.62 -8.90 30.86
CA HIS A 143 -15.04 -9.94 29.91
C HIS A 143 -14.83 -11.36 30.47
N PRO A 144 -15.63 -11.78 31.47
CA PRO A 144 -15.48 -13.11 32.09
C PRO A 144 -15.71 -14.27 31.09
N ASP A 145 -16.58 -14.05 30.11
CA ASP A 145 -16.99 -15.03 29.10
C ASP A 145 -15.99 -15.20 27.95
N TRP A 146 -14.95 -14.36 27.86
CA TRP A 146 -13.97 -14.46 26.78
C TRP A 146 -12.97 -15.59 27.00
N GLU A 147 -12.55 -16.26 25.93
CA GLU A 147 -11.46 -17.21 25.98
C GLU A 147 -10.12 -16.51 26.23
N ALA A 148 -9.14 -17.24 26.74
CA ALA A 148 -7.83 -16.67 27.09
C ALA A 148 -7.13 -16.07 25.86
N GLU A 149 -7.28 -16.70 24.70
CA GLU A 149 -6.75 -16.27 23.42
C GLU A 149 -7.38 -14.94 22.95
N GLN A 150 -8.66 -14.69 23.27
CA GLN A 150 -9.33 -13.44 22.90
C GLN A 150 -8.83 -12.27 23.75
N ILE A 151 -8.67 -12.51 25.07
CA ILE A 151 -8.11 -11.51 25.98
C ILE A 151 -6.64 -11.21 25.61
N ALA A 152 -5.87 -12.23 25.24
CA ALA A 152 -4.49 -12.06 24.79
C ALA A 152 -4.40 -11.28 23.46
N SER A 153 -5.30 -11.54 22.50
CA SER A 153 -5.36 -10.78 21.24
C SER A 153 -5.62 -9.30 21.50
N GLU A 154 -6.61 -8.98 22.35
CA GLU A 154 -6.97 -7.60 22.71
C GLU A 154 -5.79 -6.85 23.34
N LEU A 155 -5.02 -7.51 24.22
CA LEU A 155 -3.82 -6.90 24.83
C LEU A 155 -2.76 -6.55 23.80
N VAL A 156 -2.51 -7.45 22.86
CA VAL A 156 -1.52 -7.26 21.79
C VAL A 156 -1.99 -6.16 20.83
N GLU A 157 -3.26 -6.16 20.44
CA GLU A 157 -3.86 -5.12 19.58
C GLU A 157 -3.78 -3.73 20.23
N ALA A 158 -4.10 -3.62 21.52
CA ALA A 158 -4.02 -2.36 22.26
C ALA A 158 -2.58 -1.82 22.38
N GLU A 159 -1.57 -2.69 22.42
CA GLU A 159 -0.16 -2.26 22.39
C GLU A 159 0.24 -1.73 21.01
N PHE A 160 -0.20 -2.37 19.92
CA PHE A 160 0.04 -1.87 18.56
C PHE A 160 -0.57 -0.49 18.31
N GLU A 161 -1.80 -0.24 18.78
CA GLU A 161 -2.47 1.07 18.62
C GLU A 161 -1.78 2.20 19.39
N SER A 162 -1.06 1.88 20.47
CA SER A 162 -0.35 2.87 21.30
C SER A 162 0.96 3.37 20.67
N ILE A 163 1.48 2.66 19.66
CA ILE A 163 2.75 2.99 18.98
C ILE A 163 2.55 4.03 17.86
N ASP A 164 1.33 4.19 17.35
CA ASP A 164 0.97 5.13 16.27
C ASP A 164 0.56 6.55 16.78
N CYS A 165 0.83 6.90 18.06
CA CYS A 165 0.55 8.21 18.66
C CYS A 165 1.82 9.03 19.00
#